data_AF-A0A1B7WZS0-F1
#
_entry.id   AF-A0A1B7WZS0-F1
#
_cell.length_a   1.000
_cell.length_b   1.000
_cell.length_c   1.000
_cell.angle_alpha   90.00
_cell.angle_beta   90.00
_cell.angle_gamma   90.00
#
_symmetry.space_group_name_H-M   'P 1'
#
loop_
_entity.id
_entity.type
_entity.pdbx_description
1 polymer ?
#
loop_
_entity_poly.entity_id
_entity_poly.type
_entity_poly.pdbx_seq_one_letter_code
_entity_poly.pdbx_strand_id
1 'polypeptide(L)' 'MFQEIPSIFFELIGNSPQLAELYQFSSVEVKQTALRIDGVFLPNQNTDNPIYFLEVQFKINMNIC' A
#
# COMPACT_ATOMS: atom_id res chain seq x y z
N MET A 1 -6.22 -1.86 -8.67
CA MET A 1 -5.83 -0.44 -8.57
C MET A 1 -4.35 -0.29 -8.23
N PHE A 2 -3.89 -0.50 -6.99
CA PHE A 2 -2.44 -0.39 -6.66
C PHE A 2 -1.55 -1.43 -7.35
N GLN A 3 -2.09 -2.61 -7.68
CA GLN A 3 -1.40 -3.62 -8.49
C GLN A 3 -1.24 -3.21 -9.96
N GLU A 4 -2.11 -2.33 -10.47
CA GLU A 4 -2.06 -1.87 -11.86
C GLU A 4 -1.32 -0.53 -12.00
N ILE A 5 -1.39 0.31 -10.95
CA ILE A 5 -0.78 1.65 -10.92
C ILE A 5 -0.11 1.84 -9.55
N PRO A 6 1.10 1.29 -9.33
CA PRO A 6 1.81 1.43 -8.07
C PRO A 6 2.31 2.86 -7.80
N SER A 7 2.51 3.67 -8.85
CA SER A 7 2.95 5.07 -8.76
C SER A 7 1.99 5.97 -7.98
N ILE A 8 0.68 5.70 -8.05
CA ILE A 8 -0.35 6.49 -7.38
C ILE A 8 -0.15 6.49 -5.86
N PHE A 9 0.40 5.42 -5.28
CA PHE A 9 0.68 5.37 -3.85
C PHE A 9 1.70 6.44 -3.44
N PHE A 10 2.79 6.57 -4.20
CA PHE A 10 3.82 7.57 -3.92
C PHE A 10 3.32 8.99 -4.12
N GLU A 11 2.47 9.22 -5.13
CA GLU A 11 1.82 10.53 -5.33
C GLU A 11 0.91 10.90 -4.15
N LEU A 12 0.12 9.94 -3.65
CA LEU A 12 -0.80 10.16 -2.52
C LEU A 12 -0.09 10.51 -1.21
N ILE A 13 1.15 10.04 -1.03
CA ILE A 13 1.97 10.38 0.14
C ILE A 13 2.91 11.57 -0.12
N GLY A 14 2.79 12.26 -1.28
CA GLY A 14 3.56 13.45 -1.62
C GLY A 14 4.98 13.19 -2.12
N ASN A 15 5.29 11.96 -2.51
CA ASN A 15 6.58 11.55 -3.07
C ASN A 15 6.54 11.50 -4.61
N SER A 16 7.73 11.37 -5.23
CA SER A 16 7.81 11.21 -6.69
C SER A 16 7.24 9.86 -7.13
N PRO A 17 6.37 9.81 -8.16
CA PRO A 17 5.84 8.56 -8.71
C PRO A 17 6.92 7.63 -9.25
N GLN A 18 8.09 8.17 -9.62
CA GLN A 18 9.26 7.40 -10.09
C GLN A 18 9.80 6.45 -9.02
N LEU A 19 9.54 6.72 -7.74
CA LEU A 19 9.91 5.80 -6.67
C LEU A 19 9.25 4.44 -6.86
N ALA A 20 8.07 4.34 -7.49
CA ALA A 20 7.42 3.06 -7.73
C ALA A 20 8.28 2.08 -8.56
N GLU A 21 9.24 2.55 -9.36
CA GLU A 21 10.17 1.69 -10.09
C GLU A 21 11.18 0.97 -9.16
N LEU A 22 11.40 1.54 -7.97
CA LEU A 22 12.29 0.98 -6.95
C LEU A 22 11.57 0.01 -6.00
N TYR A 23 10.24 -0.11 -6.10
CA TYR A 23 9.45 -0.98 -5.22
C TYR A 23 8.64 -2.01 -6.02
N GLN A 24 8.47 -3.17 -5.42
CA GLN A 24 7.56 -4.21 -5.85
C GLN A 24 6.34 -4.22 -4.95
N PHE A 25 5.17 -4.09 -5.55
CA PHE A 25 3.90 -4.27 -4.86
C PHE A 25 3.58 -5.76 -4.73
N SER A 26 3.16 -6.18 -3.53
CA SER A 26 2.62 -7.52 -3.28
C SER A 26 1.33 -7.42 -2.45
N SER A 27 0.29 -8.12 -2.89
CA SER A 27 -0.97 -8.24 -2.16
C SER A 27 -0.84 -9.42 -1.19
N VAL A 28 -0.73 -9.14 0.11
CA VAL A 28 -0.54 -10.19 1.13
C VAL A 28 -1.71 -10.17 2.09
N GLU A 29 -2.64 -11.11 1.96
CA GLU A 29 -3.75 -11.26 2.90
C GLU A 29 -3.27 -11.93 4.20
N VAL A 30 -2.81 -11.13 5.16
CA VAL A 30 -2.48 -11.63 6.50
C VAL A 30 -3.77 -11.73 7.31
N LYS A 31 -4.19 -12.94 7.65
CA LYS A 31 -5.34 -13.21 8.54
C LYS A 31 -4.89 -13.27 9.99
N GLN A 32 -4.41 -12.15 10.53
CA GLN A 32 -4.34 -11.99 11.99
C GLN A 32 -5.68 -11.46 12.49
N THR A 33 -6.11 -11.91 13.66
CA THR A 33 -7.50 -11.83 14.16
C THR A 33 -8.11 -10.43 14.27
N ALA A 34 -7.36 -9.36 13.95
CA ALA A 34 -7.85 -7.99 13.88
C ALA A 34 -7.10 -7.09 12.86
N LEU A 35 -6.16 -7.62 12.07
CA LEU A 35 -5.34 -6.81 11.15
C LEU A 35 -5.44 -7.39 9.74
N ARG A 36 -5.84 -6.57 8.77
CA ARG A 36 -5.82 -6.91 7.35
C ARG A 36 -4.84 -5.98 6.65
N ILE A 37 -3.76 -6.55 6.13
CA ILE A 37 -2.87 -5.83 5.23
C ILE A 37 -3.40 -6.12 3.83
N ASP A 38 -3.70 -5.08 3.07
CA ASP A 38 -4.20 -5.21 1.69
C ASP A 38 -3.03 -5.23 0.69
N GLY A 39 -1.90 -4.62 1.05
CA GLY A 39 -0.70 -4.66 0.23
C GLY A 39 0.57 -4.24 0.96
N VAL A 40 1.70 -4.61 0.38
CA VAL A 40 3.04 -4.22 0.84
C VAL A 40 3.86 -3.76 -0.35
N PHE A 41 4.61 -2.67 -0.19
CA PHE A 41 5.64 -2.23 -1.13
C PHE A 41 7.01 -2.58 -0.55
N LEU A 42 7.69 -3.52 -1.22
CA LEU A 42 9.03 -3.97 -0.86
C LEU A 42 10.05 -3.32 -1.80
N PRO A 43 11.17 -2.80 -1.30
CA PRO A 43 12.21 -2.29 -2.17
C PRO A 43 12.82 -3.43 -3.02
N ASN A 44 13.04 -3.17 -4.31
CA ASN A 44 13.56 -4.13 -5.29
C ASN A 44 15.03 -4.52 -5.03
N GLN A 45 15.74 -3.69 -4.28
CA GLN A 45 17.14 -3.89 -3.91
C GLN A 45 17.27 -3.88 -2.40
N ASN A 46 18.26 -4.60 -1.86
CA ASN A 46 18.69 -4.51 -0.47
C ASN A 46 19.29 -3.13 -0.19
N THR A 47 18.40 -2.16 -0.06
CA THR A 47 18.64 -0.76 0.21
C THR A 47 18.03 -0.44 1.56
N ASP A 48 18.50 0.60 2.24
CA ASP A 48 17.89 1.10 3.49
C ASP A 48 16.54 1.82 3.26
N ASN A 49 15.87 1.49 2.16
CA ASN A 49 14.59 2.05 1.77
C ASN A 49 13.47 1.48 2.66
N PRO A 50 12.54 2.33 3.13
CA PRO A 50 11.47 1.91 4.03
C PRO A 50 10.50 0.94 3.35
N ILE A 51 10.01 -0.04 4.09
CA ILE A 51 8.90 -0.90 3.65
C ILE A 51 7.60 -0.16 3.92
N TYR A 52 6.73 -0.07 2.91
CA TYR A 52 5.40 0.53 3.08
C TYR A 52 4.34 -0.55 3.21
N PHE A 53 3.55 -0.47 4.27
CA PHE A 53 2.36 -1.30 4.46
C PHE A 53 1.12 -0.50 4.07
N LEU A 54 0.25 -1.11 3.28
CA LEU A 54 -1.00 -0.53 2.83
C LEU A 54 -2.17 -1.29 3.46
N GLU A 55 -3.02 -0.54 4.15
CA GLU A 55 -4.29 -1.02 4.71
C GLU A 55 -5.41 -0.12 4.17
N VAL A 56 -6.41 -0.74 3.54
CA VAL A 56 -7.57 -0.08 2.94
C VAL A 56 -8.78 -0.36 3.82
N GLN A 57 -9.10 0.60 4.70
CA GLN A 57 -10.33 0.54 5.49
C GLN A 57 -11.48 1.23 4.78
N PHE A 58 -12.50 0.45 4.41
CA PHE A 58 -13.79 0.99 4.01
C PHE A 58 -14.57 1.40 5.25
N LYS A 59 -14.69 2.71 5.51
CA LYS A 59 -15.68 3.20 6.46
C LYS A 59 -17.05 3.22 5.80
N ILE A 60 -17.93 2.34 6.25
CA ILE A 60 -19.36 2.51 6.01
C ILE A 60 -19.79 3.70 6.88
N ASN A 61 -19.99 4.86 6.26
CA ASN A 61 -20.73 5.93 6.90
C ASN A 61 -22.19 5.50 6.97
N MET A 62 -22.56 4.86 8.08
CA MET A 62 -23.95 4.70 8.44
C MET A 62 -24.42 6.02 9.03
N ASN A 63 -24.83 6.95 8.17
CA ASN A 63 -25.74 8.01 8.60
C ASN A 63 -27.07 7.30 8.91
N ILE A 64 -27.28 7.06 10.20
CA ILE A 64 -28.55 6.61 10.75
C ILE A 64 -29.52 7.79 10.56
N CYS A 65 -30.51 7.62 9.68
CA CYS A 65 -31.70 8.47 9.64
C CYS A 65 -32.65 8.10 10.77
#